data_AF-A0A858RE86-F1
#
_entry.id   AF-A0A858RE86-F1
#
_cell.length_a   1.000
_cell.length_b   1.000
_cell.length_c   1.000
_cell.angle_alpha   90.00
_cell.angle_beta   90.00
_cell.angle_gamma   90.00
#
_symmetry.space_group_name_H-M   'P 1'
#
loop_
_entity.id
_entity.type
_entity.pdbx_description
1 polymer ?
#
loop_
_entity_poly.entity_id
_entity_poly.type
_entity_poly.pdbx_seq_one_letter_code
_entity_poly.pdbx_strand_id
1 'polypeptide(L)'
;MIVRSLLVFLSLAGGLRAADFIRQIQTVSGVSVIYDMALANDQGSVTSKPLTADSAVFQLYATTTGTNNATTLVKLDEKAVGTFLPQVTVQALSEDPYYPPRTRADKPYGMRITIAGMSALTTVPDSLKKVQVGRSYKLYDSKTFTPTGSSGTYADTFLFRANGTFTDNAILQRLPVTKPTKAVGEESFTVYLHPDAGTPQAELAKATVQIWPVAEGKIENIIEGKTYNAAPRDGNIIVKDVYPKSITYAQIYKGKQLTGTIGTPLPNAVVSHNAAVPQQVPLVFSDLDSLVTDDGEYTIEVLTITPFNGGAPEIIDHVTFDLDRIIEVNASTATME
;
A
#
# COMPACT_ATOMS: atom_id res chain seq x y z
N MET A 1 26.68 14.37 -36.62
CA MET A 1 25.70 15.29 -35.98
C MET A 1 25.76 15.03 -34.49
N ILE A 2 26.43 15.90 -33.71
CA ILE A 2 26.63 15.71 -32.26
C ILE A 2 25.36 16.22 -31.57
N VAL A 3 24.52 15.32 -31.09
CA VAL A 3 23.37 15.69 -30.25
C VAL A 3 23.91 15.96 -28.84
N ARG A 4 23.93 17.23 -28.45
CA ARG A 4 24.18 17.65 -27.05
C ARG A 4 22.85 17.55 -26.29
N SER A 5 22.70 16.52 -25.45
CA SER A 5 21.55 16.42 -24.54
C SER A 5 21.88 17.11 -23.22
N LEU A 6 21.15 18.17 -22.90
CA LEU A 6 21.21 18.86 -21.61
C LEU A 6 20.19 18.22 -20.67
N LEU A 7 20.65 17.58 -19.60
CA LEU A 7 19.77 17.07 -18.53
C LEU A 7 19.72 18.11 -17.40
N VAL A 8 18.52 18.52 -17.01
CA VAL A 8 18.25 19.41 -15.86
C VAL A 8 17.53 18.60 -14.80
N PHE A 9 18.07 18.54 -13.58
CA PHE A 9 17.44 17.86 -12.44
C PHE A 9 16.77 18.85 -11.48
N LEU A 10 15.62 18.46 -10.95
CA LEU A 10 14.89 19.14 -9.87
C LEU A 10 15.57 18.81 -8.53
N SER A 11 15.77 19.82 -7.67
CA SER A 11 16.53 19.72 -6.41
C SER A 11 15.95 18.70 -5.43
N LEU A 12 16.77 17.74 -4.99
CA LEU A 12 16.50 16.89 -3.83
C LEU A 12 17.30 17.39 -2.63
N ALA A 13 16.65 17.53 -1.48
CA ALA A 13 17.26 17.96 -0.22
C ALA A 13 18.13 16.83 0.37
N GLY A 14 19.42 16.84 0.06
CA GLY A 14 20.43 15.98 0.65
C GLY A 14 21.79 16.27 0.03
N GLY A 15 22.71 16.87 0.79
CA GLY A 15 24.00 17.32 0.27
C GLY A 15 24.84 16.17 -0.27
N LEU A 16 25.18 16.22 -1.57
CA LEU A 16 26.06 15.26 -2.25
C LEU A 16 27.51 15.43 -1.77
N ARG A 17 28.26 14.33 -1.65
CA ARG A 17 29.69 14.29 -1.30
C ARG A 17 30.53 14.06 -2.57
N ALA A 18 31.84 14.37 -2.51
CA ALA A 18 32.81 14.17 -3.61
C ALA A 18 32.99 12.72 -4.11
N ALA A 19 32.21 11.77 -3.58
CA ALA A 19 32.17 10.35 -3.96
C ALA A 19 30.91 9.97 -4.77
N ASP A 20 30.00 10.92 -5.02
CA ASP A 20 28.77 10.69 -5.77
C ASP A 20 29.04 10.85 -7.27
N PHE A 21 28.35 10.07 -8.10
CA PHE A 21 28.60 10.06 -9.53
C PHE A 21 27.38 9.70 -10.36
N ILE A 22 27.41 10.11 -11.62
CA ILE A 22 26.50 9.62 -12.65
C ILE A 22 27.26 8.56 -13.45
N ARG A 23 26.71 7.35 -13.50
CA ARG A 23 27.18 6.27 -14.36
C ARG A 23 26.44 6.32 -15.69
N GLN A 24 27.17 6.48 -16.79
CA GLN A 24 26.65 6.30 -18.14
C GLN A 24 27.06 4.93 -18.66
N ILE A 25 26.10 4.14 -19.10
CA ILE A 25 26.30 2.82 -19.71
C ILE A 25 25.77 2.88 -21.13
N GLN A 26 26.59 2.52 -22.12
CA GLN A 26 26.19 2.46 -23.53
C GLN A 26 26.88 1.31 -24.25
N THR A 27 26.27 0.80 -25.32
CA THR A 27 26.81 -0.32 -26.10
C THR A 27 27.53 0.19 -27.33
N VAL A 28 28.86 0.15 -27.33
CA VAL A 28 29.70 0.63 -28.44
C VAL A 28 30.27 -0.58 -29.18
N SER A 29 29.90 -0.73 -30.46
CA SER A 29 30.34 -1.87 -31.28
C SER A 29 30.05 -3.24 -30.65
N GLY A 30 28.89 -3.39 -30.00
CA GLY A 30 28.48 -4.63 -29.34
C GLY A 30 29.10 -4.86 -27.95
N VAL A 31 29.92 -3.94 -27.44
CA VAL A 31 30.53 -4.03 -26.12
C VAL A 31 29.92 -2.99 -25.18
N SER A 32 29.53 -3.40 -23.98
CA SER A 32 29.09 -2.46 -22.94
C SER A 32 30.26 -1.62 -22.46
N VAL A 33 30.13 -0.30 -22.56
CA VAL A 33 31.10 0.68 -22.05
C VAL A 33 30.46 1.46 -20.91
N ILE A 34 31.19 1.60 -19.80
CA ILE A 34 30.75 2.26 -18.58
C ILE A 34 31.63 3.49 -18.33
N TYR A 35 31.00 4.64 -18.06
CA TYR A 35 31.66 5.88 -17.68
C TYR A 35 31.09 6.38 -16.36
N ASP A 36 31.92 6.42 -15.33
CA ASP A 36 31.56 7.03 -14.04
C ASP A 36 32.03 8.49 -14.05
N MET A 37 31.07 9.42 -13.91
CA MET A 37 31.29 10.86 -13.95
C MET A 37 31.03 11.43 -12.57
N ALA A 38 32.10 11.78 -11.86
CA ALA A 38 32.01 12.35 -10.52
C ALA A 38 31.20 13.66 -10.52
N LEU A 39 30.39 13.84 -9.48
CA LEU A 39 29.64 15.06 -9.23
C LEU A 39 30.49 16.00 -8.38
N ALA A 40 30.67 17.24 -8.83
CA ALA A 40 31.45 18.24 -8.12
C ALA A 40 30.66 18.89 -6.96
N ASN A 41 29.34 18.89 -7.04
CA ASN A 41 28.41 19.51 -6.10
C ASN A 41 26.99 18.90 -6.27
N ASP A 42 26.06 19.33 -5.43
CA ASP A 42 24.65 18.90 -5.44
C ASP A 42 23.74 19.69 -6.40
N GLN A 43 24.32 20.58 -7.19
CA GLN A 43 23.63 21.54 -8.06
C GLN A 43 24.39 21.70 -9.38
N GLY A 44 23.79 21.34 -10.51
CA GLY A 44 24.34 21.68 -11.81
C GLY A 44 24.05 20.68 -12.91
N SER A 45 24.87 20.74 -13.96
CA SER A 45 24.78 19.87 -15.13
C SER A 45 26.11 19.15 -15.34
N VAL A 46 26.06 17.83 -15.53
CA VAL A 46 27.21 17.04 -15.98
C VAL A 46 27.12 16.82 -17.48
N THR A 47 28.23 17.03 -18.20
CA THR A 47 28.28 16.72 -19.62
C THR A 47 28.50 15.22 -19.80
N SER A 48 27.58 14.55 -20.49
CA SER A 48 27.71 13.13 -20.82
C SER A 48 28.93 12.88 -21.71
N LYS A 49 29.45 11.66 -21.67
CA LYS A 49 30.37 11.20 -22.74
C LYS A 49 29.60 11.10 -24.05
N PRO A 50 30.27 11.27 -25.20
CA PRO A 50 29.61 11.17 -26.51
C PRO A 50 28.77 9.90 -26.61
N LEU A 51 27.51 10.07 -27.04
CA LEU A 51 26.63 8.95 -27.35
C LEU A 51 27.07 8.39 -28.70
N THR A 52 27.69 7.22 -28.69
CA THR A 52 28.14 6.50 -29.89
C THR A 52 27.24 5.31 -30.21
N ALA A 53 26.25 5.05 -29.36
CA ALA A 53 25.27 3.98 -29.45
C ALA A 53 23.86 4.54 -29.70
N ASP A 54 22.93 3.67 -30.12
CA ASP A 54 21.51 4.01 -30.31
C ASP A 54 20.77 4.34 -28.99
N SER A 55 21.35 3.94 -27.86
CA SER A 55 20.86 4.26 -26.52
C SER A 55 21.98 4.31 -25.48
N ALA A 56 21.71 5.01 -24.38
CA ALA A 56 22.53 5.00 -23.17
C ALA A 56 21.63 5.02 -21.92
N VAL A 57 22.12 4.42 -20.85
CA VAL A 57 21.49 4.43 -19.52
C VAL A 57 22.33 5.30 -18.61
N PHE A 58 21.69 6.23 -17.92
CA PHE A 58 22.28 7.09 -16.91
C PHE A 58 21.75 6.68 -15.54
N GLN A 59 22.64 6.36 -14.61
CA GLN A 59 22.31 5.98 -13.25
C GLN A 59 22.95 6.98 -12.28
N LEU A 60 22.15 7.56 -11.39
CA LEU A 60 22.64 8.43 -10.33
C LEU A 60 22.96 7.58 -9.11
N TYR A 61 24.20 7.67 -8.61
CA TYR A 61 24.64 6.99 -7.41
C TYR A 61 25.09 7.98 -6.35
N ALA A 62 24.73 7.68 -5.10
CA ALA A 62 25.25 8.36 -3.93
C ALA A 62 25.92 7.38 -2.96
N THR A 63 26.94 7.86 -2.27
CA THR A 63 27.65 7.13 -1.23
C THR A 63 27.05 7.49 0.13
N THR A 64 26.36 6.53 0.74
CA THR A 64 25.79 6.70 2.08
C THR A 64 26.70 6.08 3.13
N THR A 65 26.94 6.76 4.24
CA THR A 65 27.65 6.19 5.39
C THR A 65 26.64 5.53 6.33
N GLY A 66 26.74 4.21 6.49
CA GLY A 66 25.94 3.42 7.42
C GLY A 66 26.59 3.27 8.80
N THR A 67 26.00 2.39 9.61
CA THR A 67 26.53 2.00 10.92
C THR A 67 27.98 1.52 10.80
N ASN A 68 28.84 1.91 11.74
CA ASN A 68 30.28 1.61 11.76
C ASN A 68 31.12 2.30 10.66
N ASN A 69 30.69 3.45 10.14
CA ASN A 69 31.37 4.18 9.06
C ASN A 69 31.51 3.39 7.74
N ALA A 70 30.75 2.31 7.56
CA ALA A 70 30.72 1.57 6.31
C ALA A 70 30.04 2.42 5.23
N THR A 71 30.71 2.68 4.12
CA THR A 71 30.13 3.37 2.97
C THR A 71 29.47 2.38 2.02
N THR A 72 28.20 2.58 1.73
CA THR A 72 27.43 1.82 0.74
C THR A 72 27.06 2.71 -0.44
N LEU A 73 27.16 2.15 -1.65
CA LEU A 73 26.72 2.82 -2.86
C LEU A 73 25.23 2.57 -3.07
N VAL A 74 24.45 3.63 -3.22
CA VAL A 74 23.00 3.57 -3.39
C VAL A 74 22.62 4.21 -4.71
N LYS A 75 21.91 3.48 -5.58
CA LYS A 75 21.33 4.03 -6.81
C LYS A 75 20.12 4.88 -6.44
N LEU A 76 20.15 6.16 -6.77
CA LEU A 76 19.09 7.12 -6.48
C LEU A 76 18.07 7.23 -7.62
N ASP A 77 18.55 7.22 -8.87
CA ASP A 77 17.69 7.36 -10.06
C ASP A 77 18.33 6.66 -11.27
N GLU A 78 17.51 6.40 -12.29
CA GLU A 78 17.93 5.84 -13.57
C GLU A 78 17.10 6.42 -14.72
N LYS A 79 17.77 6.78 -15.82
CA LYS A 79 17.15 7.25 -17.06
C LYS A 79 17.81 6.59 -18.27
N ALA A 80 16.98 5.99 -19.13
CA ALA A 80 17.42 5.58 -20.46
C ALA A 80 17.15 6.71 -21.46
N VAL A 81 18.11 6.96 -22.36
CA VAL A 81 17.97 7.86 -23.51
C VAL A 81 18.35 7.12 -24.79
N GLY A 82 17.67 7.41 -25.90
CA GLY A 82 17.94 6.76 -27.18
C GLY A 82 16.89 7.09 -28.23
N THR A 83 17.20 6.81 -29.49
CA THR A 83 16.38 7.22 -30.64
C THR A 83 15.10 6.41 -30.77
N PHE A 84 15.10 5.15 -30.35
CA PHE A 84 13.98 4.21 -30.49
C PHE A 84 13.50 3.65 -29.15
N LEU A 85 13.74 4.38 -28.05
CA LEU A 85 13.26 3.93 -26.76
C LEU A 85 11.72 4.02 -26.71
N PRO A 86 11.02 2.95 -26.30
CA PRO A 86 9.60 3.03 -26.06
C PRO A 86 9.32 3.98 -24.89
N GLN A 87 8.31 4.81 -25.05
CA GLN A 87 7.73 5.60 -23.96
C GLN A 87 6.77 4.72 -23.19
N VAL A 88 7.00 4.63 -21.87
CA VAL A 88 6.17 3.81 -21.00
C VAL A 88 5.66 4.63 -19.84
N THR A 89 4.37 4.49 -19.55
CA THR A 89 3.79 4.97 -18.29
C THR A 89 3.18 3.79 -17.54
N VAL A 90 3.38 3.77 -16.23
CA VAL A 90 2.82 2.75 -15.34
C VAL A 90 2.03 3.46 -14.25
N GLN A 91 0.83 2.99 -13.98
CA GLN A 91 -0.05 3.54 -12.96
C GLN A 91 -0.66 2.42 -12.12
N ALA A 92 -0.49 2.51 -10.80
CA ALA A 92 -1.25 1.69 -9.88
C ALA A 92 -2.66 2.26 -9.71
N LEU A 93 -3.66 1.38 -9.70
CA LEU A 93 -5.08 1.70 -9.60
C LEU A 93 -5.60 1.12 -8.29
N SER A 94 -6.33 1.89 -7.51
CA SER A 94 -7.05 1.40 -6.33
C SER A 94 -8.28 2.25 -6.06
N GLU A 95 -9.23 1.71 -5.28
CA GLU A 95 -10.39 2.45 -4.79
C GLU A 95 -10.00 3.59 -3.83
N ASP A 96 -8.80 3.54 -3.22
CA ASP A 96 -8.21 4.68 -2.51
C ASP A 96 -7.16 5.41 -3.37
N PRO A 97 -7.51 6.54 -4.02
CA PRO A 97 -6.65 7.25 -4.97
C PRO A 97 -5.59 8.14 -4.28
N TYR A 98 -5.14 7.79 -3.08
CA TYR A 98 -4.01 8.44 -2.42
C TYR A 98 -2.73 8.35 -3.27
N TYR A 99 -1.70 9.16 -2.97
CA TYR A 99 -0.41 9.08 -3.66
C TYR A 99 0.75 8.79 -2.70
N PRO A 100 1.49 7.67 -2.86
CA PRO A 100 1.20 6.56 -3.78
C PRO A 100 -0.15 5.87 -3.47
N PRO A 101 -0.81 5.21 -4.45
CA PRO A 101 -2.08 4.51 -4.23
C PRO A 101 -1.99 3.52 -3.07
N ARG A 102 -3.07 3.41 -2.30
CA ARG A 102 -3.17 2.50 -1.16
C ARG A 102 -4.27 1.49 -1.43
N THR A 103 -4.10 0.26 -0.99
CA THR A 103 -5.15 -0.76 -1.00
C THR A 103 -5.17 -1.51 0.33
N ARG A 104 -6.30 -2.12 0.67
CA ARG A 104 -6.40 -3.01 1.82
C ARG A 104 -5.98 -4.42 1.41
N ALA A 105 -5.42 -5.19 2.33
CA ALA A 105 -4.75 -6.46 2.03
C ALA A 105 -5.70 -7.56 1.49
N ASP A 106 -7.01 -7.42 1.70
CA ASP A 106 -8.09 -8.25 1.18
C ASP A 106 -8.75 -7.69 -0.09
N LYS A 107 -8.35 -6.50 -0.57
CA LYS A 107 -8.92 -5.85 -1.74
C LYS A 107 -8.02 -5.98 -2.95
N PRO A 108 -8.58 -6.29 -4.14
CA PRO A 108 -7.82 -6.22 -5.35
C PRO A 108 -7.40 -4.79 -5.63
N TYR A 109 -6.27 -4.65 -6.30
CA TYR A 109 -5.84 -3.41 -6.92
C TYR A 109 -5.58 -3.66 -8.41
N GLY A 110 -5.36 -2.60 -9.16
CA GLY A 110 -5.08 -2.67 -10.58
C GLY A 110 -3.74 -2.07 -10.98
N MET A 111 -3.32 -2.42 -12.18
CA MET A 111 -2.17 -1.86 -12.85
C MET A 111 -2.53 -1.51 -14.29
N ARG A 112 -2.19 -0.29 -14.69
CA ARG A 112 -2.27 0.16 -16.08
C ARG A 112 -0.87 0.45 -16.60
N ILE A 113 -0.54 -0.14 -17.74
CA ILE A 113 0.71 0.06 -18.45
C ILE A 113 0.37 0.57 -19.85
N THR A 114 0.88 1.74 -20.20
CA THR A 114 0.75 2.28 -21.56
C THR A 114 2.13 2.32 -22.20
N ILE A 115 2.25 1.73 -23.39
CA ILE A 115 3.47 1.63 -24.18
C ILE A 115 3.23 2.33 -25.51
N ALA A 116 4.10 3.27 -25.85
CA ALA A 116 4.10 3.98 -27.11
C ALA A 116 5.53 4.05 -27.69
N GLY A 117 5.65 4.28 -29.00
CA GLY A 117 6.95 4.45 -29.65
C GLY A 117 7.81 3.18 -29.77
N MET A 118 7.29 2.01 -29.40
CA MET A 118 7.96 0.73 -29.66
C MET A 118 8.03 0.48 -31.17
N SER A 119 9.24 0.30 -31.69
CA SER A 119 9.46 0.12 -33.12
C SER A 119 9.18 -1.31 -33.57
N ALA A 120 8.56 -1.47 -34.73
CA ALA A 120 8.39 -2.77 -35.41
C ALA A 120 9.41 -2.99 -36.54
N LEU A 121 10.32 -2.03 -36.78
CA LEU A 121 11.26 -2.09 -37.89
C LEU A 121 12.27 -3.22 -37.68
N THR A 122 12.55 -3.98 -38.73
CA THR A 122 13.52 -5.09 -38.69
C THR A 122 14.93 -4.61 -38.36
N THR A 123 15.28 -3.37 -38.73
CA THR A 123 16.59 -2.74 -38.51
C THR A 123 16.87 -2.33 -37.06
N VAL A 124 15.85 -2.26 -36.21
CA VAL A 124 16.01 -1.89 -34.80
C VAL A 124 16.45 -3.12 -33.98
N PRO A 125 17.33 -2.98 -32.97
CA PRO A 125 17.67 -4.07 -32.05
C PRO A 125 16.46 -4.69 -31.35
N ASP A 126 16.50 -5.98 -31.04
CA ASP A 126 15.37 -6.70 -30.45
C ASP A 126 15.02 -6.23 -29.03
N SER A 127 16.02 -5.80 -28.25
CA SER A 127 15.86 -5.14 -26.94
C SER A 127 14.93 -3.92 -26.96
N LEU A 128 14.87 -3.21 -28.09
CA LEU A 128 14.05 -2.01 -28.27
C LEU A 128 12.64 -2.31 -28.83
N LYS A 129 12.38 -3.57 -29.19
CA LYS A 129 11.07 -4.06 -29.68
C LYS A 129 10.24 -4.68 -28.57
N LYS A 130 10.75 -4.68 -27.34
CA LYS A 130 10.15 -5.39 -26.21
C LYS A 130 10.38 -4.61 -24.93
N VAL A 131 9.40 -4.67 -24.04
CA VAL A 131 9.58 -4.23 -22.65
C VAL A 131 9.20 -5.37 -21.73
N GLN A 132 9.94 -5.46 -20.62
CA GLN A 132 9.74 -6.48 -19.61
C GLN A 132 9.25 -5.81 -18.33
N VAL A 133 8.23 -6.39 -17.69
CA VAL A 133 7.71 -5.91 -16.40
C VAL A 133 8.08 -6.92 -15.33
N GLY A 134 8.76 -6.43 -14.30
CA GLY A 134 9.04 -7.17 -13.09
C GLY A 134 8.21 -6.64 -11.93
N ARG A 135 7.92 -7.50 -10.97
CA ARG A 135 7.30 -7.13 -9.70
C ARG A 135 8.30 -7.24 -8.56
N SER A 136 8.22 -6.31 -7.63
CA SER A 136 9.02 -6.31 -6.40
C SER A 136 8.16 -5.90 -5.21
N TYR A 137 8.65 -6.20 -4.01
CA TYR A 137 7.99 -5.81 -2.78
C TYR A 137 8.98 -5.29 -1.74
N LYS A 138 8.46 -4.49 -0.81
CA LYS A 138 9.11 -4.23 0.48
C LYS A 138 8.11 -4.46 1.60
N LEU A 139 8.57 -5.10 2.67
CA LEU A 139 7.77 -5.31 3.86
C LEU A 139 7.93 -4.14 4.82
N TYR A 140 6.84 -3.80 5.49
CA TYR A 140 6.83 -2.81 6.56
C TYR A 140 6.62 -3.49 7.91
N ASP A 141 7.06 -2.84 8.97
CA ASP A 141 6.77 -3.27 10.33
C ASP A 141 5.28 -3.08 10.61
N SER A 142 4.63 -4.10 11.19
CA SER A 142 3.19 -4.11 11.39
C SER A 142 2.70 -3.22 12.54
N LYS A 143 3.61 -2.65 13.34
CA LYS A 143 3.27 -1.73 14.44
C LYS A 143 3.56 -0.29 14.08
N THR A 144 4.70 -0.03 13.43
CA THR A 144 5.12 1.34 13.06
C THR A 144 4.73 1.71 11.64
N PHE A 145 4.34 0.74 10.80
CA PHE A 145 4.02 0.93 9.38
C PHE A 145 5.17 1.53 8.56
N THR A 146 6.42 1.29 8.98
CA THR A 146 7.63 1.76 8.30
C THR A 146 8.40 0.61 7.64
N PRO A 147 9.15 0.84 6.54
CA PRO A 147 9.95 -0.20 5.90
C PRO A 147 10.91 -0.92 6.86
N THR A 148 10.96 -2.25 6.83
CA THR A 148 11.89 -3.05 7.66
C THR A 148 13.26 -3.26 7.01
N GLY A 149 13.40 -2.89 5.73
CA GLY A 149 14.52 -3.28 4.88
C GLY A 149 14.36 -4.66 4.23
N SER A 150 13.41 -5.48 4.68
CA SER A 150 13.07 -6.75 4.00
C SER A 150 12.39 -6.45 2.67
N SER A 151 13.00 -6.88 1.58
CA SER A 151 12.52 -6.65 0.22
C SER A 151 12.84 -7.85 -0.67
N GLY A 152 12.19 -7.92 -1.82
CA GLY A 152 12.44 -8.97 -2.78
C GLY A 152 11.79 -8.71 -4.14
N THR A 153 12.06 -9.60 -5.07
CA THR A 153 11.47 -9.62 -6.41
C THR A 153 10.65 -10.88 -6.57
N TYR A 154 9.50 -10.77 -7.22
CA TYR A 154 8.74 -11.95 -7.59
C TYR A 154 9.34 -12.59 -8.85
N ALA A 155 9.10 -13.89 -9.02
CA ALA A 155 9.59 -14.64 -10.17
C ALA A 155 8.78 -14.38 -11.45
N ASP A 156 7.59 -13.78 -11.35
CA ASP A 156 6.77 -13.45 -12.51
C ASP A 156 7.39 -12.27 -13.29
N THR A 157 7.47 -12.48 -14.60
CA THR A 157 7.89 -11.46 -15.56
C THR A 157 6.90 -11.45 -16.71
N PHE A 158 6.55 -10.24 -17.15
CA PHE A 158 5.62 -10.04 -18.27
C PHE A 158 6.36 -9.39 -19.41
N LEU A 159 6.17 -9.89 -20.64
CA LEU A 159 6.86 -9.40 -21.82
C LEU A 159 5.85 -8.81 -22.80
N PHE A 160 6.01 -7.54 -23.14
CA PHE A 160 5.17 -6.83 -24.09
C PHE A 160 5.95 -6.57 -25.38
N ARG A 161 5.28 -6.80 -26.52
CA ARG A 161 5.87 -6.74 -27.88
C ARG A 161 5.11 -5.81 -28.82
N ALA A 162 4.23 -4.97 -28.27
CA ALA A 162 3.40 -4.06 -29.03
C ALA A 162 3.12 -2.80 -28.23
N ASN A 163 2.88 -1.70 -28.96
CA ASN A 163 2.29 -0.50 -28.39
C ASN A 163 0.84 -0.77 -27.96
N GLY A 164 0.38 -0.05 -26.95
CA GLY A 164 -0.99 -0.17 -26.46
C GLY A 164 -1.14 0.18 -24.99
N THR A 165 -2.37 0.11 -24.50
CA THR A 165 -2.68 0.21 -23.06
C THR A 165 -3.14 -1.15 -22.58
N PHE A 166 -2.46 -1.66 -21.56
CA PHE A 166 -2.73 -2.94 -20.92
C PHE A 166 -3.18 -2.64 -19.49
N THR A 167 -4.33 -3.18 -19.08
CA THR A 167 -4.88 -2.97 -17.75
C THR A 167 -5.28 -4.30 -17.14
N ASP A 168 -4.83 -4.54 -15.91
CA ASP A 168 -5.32 -5.60 -15.04
C ASP A 168 -5.91 -4.92 -13.79
N ASN A 169 -7.13 -5.26 -13.41
CA ASN A 169 -7.83 -4.64 -12.26
C ASN A 169 -8.04 -5.63 -11.09
N ALA A 170 -7.57 -6.87 -11.23
CA ALA A 170 -7.90 -7.96 -10.30
C ALA A 170 -6.64 -8.52 -9.62
N ILE A 171 -5.66 -7.67 -9.35
CA ILE A 171 -4.40 -8.08 -8.75
C ILE A 171 -4.58 -8.14 -7.23
N LEU A 172 -4.38 -9.33 -6.66
CA LEU A 172 -4.27 -9.52 -5.22
C LEU A 172 -2.81 -9.35 -4.78
N GLN A 173 -2.62 -8.78 -3.59
CA GLN A 173 -1.30 -8.70 -2.97
C GLN A 173 -0.74 -10.10 -2.71
N ARG A 174 0.58 -10.22 -2.81
CA ARG A 174 1.37 -11.44 -2.64
C ARG A 174 2.55 -11.18 -1.70
N LEU A 175 2.43 -10.25 -0.76
CA LEU A 175 3.49 -9.99 0.22
C LEU A 175 3.77 -11.30 0.99
N PRO A 176 5.05 -11.70 1.18
CA PRO A 176 5.39 -12.98 1.80
C PRO A 176 5.20 -12.92 3.33
N VAL A 177 3.95 -12.95 3.77
CA VAL A 177 3.54 -12.93 5.17
C VAL A 177 2.70 -14.16 5.50
N THR A 178 2.64 -14.53 6.78
CA THR A 178 1.89 -15.72 7.24
C THR A 178 0.38 -15.53 7.21
N LYS A 179 -0.11 -14.30 7.41
CA LYS A 179 -1.53 -13.94 7.39
C LYS A 179 -1.76 -12.88 6.30
N PRO A 180 -2.28 -13.25 5.10
CA PRO A 180 -2.47 -12.33 3.99
C PRO A 180 -3.32 -11.10 4.33
N THR A 181 -4.37 -11.24 5.15
CA THR A 181 -5.21 -10.12 5.60
C THR A 181 -4.48 -9.13 6.51
N LYS A 182 -3.32 -9.50 7.03
CA LYS A 182 -2.46 -8.66 7.88
C LYS A 182 -1.17 -8.25 7.18
N ALA A 183 -1.12 -8.36 5.86
CA ALA A 183 0.01 -7.92 5.08
C ALA A 183 0.19 -6.40 5.17
N VAL A 184 1.44 -5.97 5.36
CA VAL A 184 1.83 -4.57 5.46
C VAL A 184 3.09 -4.36 4.63
N GLY A 185 3.05 -3.43 3.68
CA GLY A 185 4.19 -3.18 2.81
C GLY A 185 3.83 -2.41 1.56
N GLU A 186 4.66 -2.57 0.54
CA GLU A 186 4.42 -2.03 -0.80
C GLU A 186 4.76 -3.07 -1.85
N GLU A 187 3.99 -3.07 -2.94
CA GLU A 187 4.33 -3.77 -4.18
C GLU A 187 4.63 -2.75 -5.27
N SER A 188 5.62 -3.04 -6.11
CA SER A 188 6.02 -2.20 -7.22
C SER A 188 6.05 -2.97 -8.52
N PHE A 189 5.56 -2.33 -9.58
CA PHE A 189 5.65 -2.79 -10.96
C PHE A 189 6.65 -1.89 -11.66
N THR A 190 7.76 -2.49 -12.07
CA THR A 190 8.81 -1.79 -12.77
C THR A 190 8.89 -2.31 -14.19
N VAL A 191 8.74 -1.41 -15.16
CA VAL A 191 8.93 -1.69 -16.57
C VAL A 191 10.37 -1.40 -16.93
N TYR A 192 11.00 -2.36 -17.58
CA TYR A 192 12.37 -2.31 -18.04
C TYR A 192 12.44 -2.46 -19.56
N LEU A 193 13.49 -1.91 -20.16
CA LEU A 193 13.97 -2.40 -21.44
C LEU A 193 14.34 -3.87 -21.32
N HIS A 194 13.93 -4.67 -22.31
CA HIS A 194 14.31 -6.07 -22.32
C HIS A 194 15.83 -6.17 -22.55
N PRO A 195 16.57 -6.88 -21.70
CA PRO A 195 18.01 -7.05 -21.91
C PRO A 195 18.26 -7.84 -23.20
N ASP A 196 19.31 -7.46 -23.93
CA ASP A 196 19.86 -8.21 -25.05
C ASP A 196 21.39 -8.25 -24.88
N ALA A 197 22.11 -9.07 -25.64
CA ALA A 197 23.55 -9.24 -25.54
C ALA A 197 24.28 -7.89 -25.56
N GLY A 198 24.81 -7.49 -24.39
CA GLY A 198 25.56 -6.24 -24.22
C GLY A 198 24.73 -4.97 -23.96
N THR A 199 23.40 -5.04 -23.83
CA THR A 199 22.55 -3.91 -23.41
C THR A 199 22.11 -4.09 -21.95
N PRO A 200 22.46 -3.18 -21.03
CA PRO A 200 22.00 -3.26 -19.65
C PRO A 200 20.47 -3.10 -19.59
N GLN A 201 19.85 -3.85 -18.68
CA GLN A 201 18.44 -3.63 -18.33
C GLN A 201 18.28 -2.23 -17.74
N ALA A 202 17.35 -1.44 -18.28
CA ALA A 202 17.10 -0.08 -17.84
C ALA A 202 15.64 0.10 -17.43
N GLU A 203 15.38 0.73 -16.29
CA GLU A 203 14.07 1.14 -15.81
C GLU A 203 13.51 2.26 -16.70
N LEU A 204 12.33 2.02 -17.27
CA LEU A 204 11.59 2.98 -18.08
C LEU A 204 10.52 3.69 -17.26
N ALA A 205 9.85 2.95 -16.39
CA ALA A 205 8.79 3.47 -15.54
C ALA A 205 8.54 2.53 -14.35
N LYS A 206 8.03 3.12 -13.27
CA LYS A 206 7.67 2.38 -12.07
C LYS A 206 6.41 2.97 -11.45
N ALA A 207 5.57 2.09 -10.94
CA ALA A 207 4.48 2.45 -10.03
C ALA A 207 4.53 1.58 -8.79
N THR A 208 4.05 2.14 -7.68
CA THR A 208 4.02 1.48 -6.38
C THR A 208 2.63 1.59 -5.79
N VAL A 209 2.17 0.53 -5.14
CA VAL A 209 0.95 0.49 -4.34
C VAL A 209 1.32 0.11 -2.90
N GLN A 210 0.76 0.83 -1.93
CA GLN A 210 0.88 0.49 -0.51
C GLN A 210 -0.22 -0.48 -0.11
N ILE A 211 0.15 -1.51 0.64
CA ILE A 211 -0.76 -2.54 1.13
C ILE A 211 -0.92 -2.36 2.64
N TRP A 212 -2.17 -2.18 3.08
CA TRP A 212 -2.52 -2.02 4.49
C TRP A 212 -3.37 -3.17 5.02
N PRO A 213 -3.19 -3.56 6.29
CA PRO A 213 -3.92 -4.67 6.89
C PRO A 213 -5.43 -4.41 6.98
N VAL A 214 -6.20 -5.49 7.10
CA VAL A 214 -7.64 -5.44 7.43
C VAL A 214 -7.78 -5.08 8.91
N ALA A 215 -8.67 -4.14 9.21
CA ALA A 215 -8.97 -3.74 10.58
C ALA A 215 -9.47 -4.93 11.42
N GLU A 216 -9.12 -4.95 12.69
CA GLU A 216 -9.65 -5.91 13.68
C GLU A 216 -10.21 -5.16 14.87
N GLY A 217 -11.24 -5.70 15.48
CA GLY A 217 -11.98 -5.09 16.58
C GLY A 217 -12.22 -6.12 17.66
N LYS A 218 -12.38 -5.64 18.89
CA LYS A 218 -12.83 -6.46 19.99
C LYS A 218 -13.67 -5.61 20.94
N ILE A 219 -14.94 -5.98 21.11
CA ILE A 219 -15.81 -5.47 22.17
C ILE A 219 -15.42 -6.18 23.47
N GLU A 220 -15.22 -5.40 24.52
CA GLU A 220 -14.88 -5.86 25.86
C GLU A 220 -15.92 -5.40 26.87
N ASN A 221 -15.96 -6.07 28.03
CA ASN A 221 -16.90 -5.86 29.14
C ASN A 221 -18.37 -6.26 28.86
N ILE A 222 -18.67 -6.72 27.65
CA ILE A 222 -19.94 -7.37 27.29
C ILE A 222 -19.65 -8.79 26.83
N ILE A 223 -20.38 -9.76 27.37
CA ILE A 223 -20.15 -11.19 27.13
C ILE A 223 -21.23 -11.71 26.17
N GLU A 224 -20.80 -12.36 25.10
CA GLU A 224 -21.68 -13.00 24.12
C GLU A 224 -22.65 -13.99 24.79
N GLY A 225 -23.94 -13.86 24.47
CA GLY A 225 -25.03 -14.70 24.95
C GLY A 225 -25.33 -14.59 26.45
N LYS A 226 -24.74 -13.62 27.15
CA LYS A 226 -25.00 -13.43 28.58
C LYS A 226 -26.33 -12.69 28.78
N THR A 227 -27.12 -13.16 29.74
CA THR A 227 -28.26 -12.42 30.28
C THR A 227 -27.80 -11.44 31.35
N TYR A 228 -28.26 -10.20 31.22
CA TYR A 228 -28.02 -9.12 32.17
C TYR A 228 -29.35 -8.66 32.77
N ASN A 229 -29.34 -8.39 34.08
CA ASN A 229 -30.52 -7.87 34.78
C ASN A 229 -30.60 -6.34 34.76
N ALA A 230 -29.63 -5.69 34.13
CA ALA A 230 -29.54 -4.25 33.91
C ALA A 230 -28.65 -4.01 32.69
N ALA A 231 -28.87 -2.92 31.96
CA ALA A 231 -28.01 -2.59 30.81
C ALA A 231 -26.53 -2.48 31.24
N PRO A 232 -25.59 -3.07 30.48
CA PRO A 232 -24.17 -2.86 30.72
C PRO A 232 -23.84 -1.36 30.71
N ARG A 233 -23.19 -0.87 31.76
CA ARG A 233 -23.01 0.59 31.96
C ARG A 233 -21.96 1.20 31.04
N ASP A 234 -20.91 0.45 30.80
CA ASP A 234 -19.73 0.85 30.05
C ASP A 234 -19.20 -0.32 29.24
N GLY A 235 -18.66 0.00 28.06
CA GLY A 235 -17.95 -0.95 27.24
C GLY A 235 -16.76 -0.31 26.55
N ASN A 236 -15.76 -1.13 26.32
CA ASN A 236 -14.54 -0.72 25.64
C ASN A 236 -14.45 -1.49 24.32
N ILE A 237 -14.03 -0.81 23.27
CA ILE A 237 -13.81 -1.41 21.96
C ILE A 237 -12.38 -1.12 21.57
N ILE A 238 -11.58 -2.17 21.42
CA ILE A 238 -10.21 -2.05 20.93
C ILE A 238 -10.23 -2.29 19.43
N VAL A 239 -9.95 -1.26 18.64
CA VAL A 239 -9.81 -1.39 17.18
C VAL A 239 -8.34 -1.22 16.79
N LYS A 240 -7.83 -2.18 16.03
CA LYS A 240 -6.49 -2.20 15.45
C LYS A 240 -6.57 -2.07 13.94
N ASP A 241 -5.49 -1.57 13.35
CA ASP A 241 -5.34 -1.50 11.90
C ASP A 241 -6.45 -0.68 11.22
N VAL A 242 -6.95 0.37 11.89
CA VAL A 242 -7.97 1.28 11.34
C VAL A 242 -7.44 1.91 10.07
N TYR A 243 -8.15 1.69 8.96
CA TYR A 243 -7.67 2.10 7.63
C TYR A 243 -7.48 3.62 7.55
N PRO A 244 -6.43 4.13 6.87
CA PRO A 244 -6.07 5.54 6.94
C PRO A 244 -7.16 6.52 6.54
N LYS A 245 -8.08 6.17 5.62
CA LYS A 245 -9.23 7.00 5.23
C LYS A 245 -10.52 6.24 5.58
N SER A 246 -10.92 6.28 6.84
CA SER A 246 -12.08 5.50 7.31
C SER A 246 -12.93 6.21 8.37
N ILE A 247 -14.14 5.70 8.57
CA ILE A 247 -14.98 6.02 9.72
C ILE A 247 -15.28 4.68 10.41
N THR A 248 -14.88 4.55 11.66
CA THR A 248 -15.20 3.37 12.47
C THR A 248 -16.15 3.78 13.58
N TYR A 249 -17.23 3.04 13.76
CA TYR A 249 -18.23 3.34 14.77
C TYR A 249 -18.87 2.08 15.33
N ALA A 250 -19.54 2.21 16.47
CA ALA A 250 -20.39 1.16 17.01
C ALA A 250 -21.87 1.55 16.94
N GLN A 251 -22.74 0.57 16.76
CA GLN A 251 -24.20 0.71 16.80
C GLN A 251 -24.80 -0.38 17.67
N ILE A 252 -26.00 -0.13 18.19
CA ILE A 252 -26.81 -1.11 18.93
C ILE A 252 -28.21 -1.24 18.33
N TYR A 253 -28.74 -2.45 18.30
CA TYR A 253 -30.12 -2.73 17.90
C TYR A 253 -30.68 -3.94 18.63
N LYS A 254 -32.01 -4.07 18.62
CA LYS A 254 -32.73 -5.20 19.22
C LYS A 254 -32.79 -6.38 18.24
N GLY A 255 -32.56 -7.59 18.74
CA GLY A 255 -32.53 -8.85 18.00
C GLY A 255 -31.12 -9.39 17.76
N LYS A 256 -31.05 -10.51 17.03
CA LYS A 256 -29.79 -11.18 16.66
C LYS A 256 -28.98 -10.39 15.65
N GLN A 257 -27.68 -10.67 15.63
CA GLN A 257 -26.76 -10.20 14.61
C GLN A 257 -27.29 -10.53 13.20
N LEU A 258 -27.49 -9.48 12.40
CA LEU A 258 -27.94 -9.58 11.01
C LEU A 258 -27.23 -8.52 10.17
N THR A 259 -26.47 -8.98 9.16
CA THR A 259 -25.72 -8.11 8.26
C THR A 259 -26.62 -7.06 7.60
N GLY A 260 -26.21 -5.78 7.68
CA GLY A 260 -26.94 -4.66 7.08
C GLY A 260 -28.06 -4.10 7.96
N THR A 261 -28.24 -4.60 9.19
CA THR A 261 -29.16 -4.00 10.15
C THR A 261 -28.68 -2.59 10.52
N ILE A 262 -29.59 -1.62 10.45
CA ILE A 262 -29.32 -0.24 10.84
C ILE A 262 -29.74 -0.09 12.29
N GLY A 263 -28.76 0.11 13.17
CA GLY A 263 -28.97 0.35 14.60
C GLY A 263 -28.87 1.83 14.97
N THR A 264 -28.94 2.08 16.27
CA THR A 264 -28.67 3.39 16.85
C THR A 264 -27.17 3.50 17.13
N PRO A 265 -26.46 4.51 16.59
CA PRO A 265 -25.05 4.71 16.90
C PRO A 265 -24.81 4.89 18.40
N LEU A 266 -23.79 4.24 18.94
CA LEU A 266 -23.41 4.38 20.33
C LEU A 266 -22.72 5.74 20.55
N PRO A 267 -23.17 6.56 21.53
CA PRO A 267 -22.51 7.82 21.86
C PRO A 267 -21.02 7.61 22.16
N ASN A 268 -20.18 8.53 21.65
CA ASN A 268 -18.72 8.54 21.83
C ASN A 268 -17.95 7.36 21.20
N ALA A 269 -18.62 6.40 20.58
CA ALA A 269 -18.00 5.28 19.88
C ALA A 269 -17.97 5.52 18.36
N VAL A 270 -17.48 6.69 17.94
CA VAL A 270 -17.27 7.05 16.53
C VAL A 270 -15.89 7.68 16.39
N VAL A 271 -15.10 7.19 15.44
CA VAL A 271 -13.84 7.82 15.03
C VAL A 271 -13.82 7.98 13.51
N SER A 272 -13.46 9.18 13.06
CA SER A 272 -13.06 9.40 11.67
C SER A 272 -11.55 9.52 11.63
N HIS A 273 -10.93 8.77 10.72
CA HIS A 273 -9.49 8.74 10.54
C HIS A 273 -9.12 9.10 9.11
N ASN A 274 -8.21 10.06 8.96
CA ASN A 274 -7.63 10.48 7.68
C ASN A 274 -6.13 10.74 7.85
N ALA A 275 -5.31 9.69 7.72
CA ALA A 275 -3.85 9.78 7.81
C ALA A 275 -3.15 9.07 6.64
N ALA A 276 -1.82 8.99 6.70
CA ALA A 276 -1.00 8.27 5.72
C ALA A 276 -0.98 6.74 5.97
N VAL A 277 -1.00 6.34 7.24
CA VAL A 277 -0.87 4.94 7.69
C VAL A 277 -2.00 4.53 8.63
N PRO A 278 -2.25 3.21 8.80
CA PRO A 278 -3.25 2.73 9.74
C PRO A 278 -2.96 3.14 11.19
N GLN A 279 -3.97 3.05 12.05
CA GLN A 279 -3.85 3.39 13.48
C GLN A 279 -4.52 2.34 14.37
N GLN A 280 -4.14 2.37 15.65
CA GLN A 280 -4.87 1.71 16.71
C GLN A 280 -5.70 2.76 17.46
N VAL A 281 -7.00 2.52 17.61
CA VAL A 281 -7.93 3.46 18.24
C VAL A 281 -8.80 2.71 19.25
N PRO A 282 -8.81 3.14 20.53
CA PRO A 282 -9.84 2.73 21.46
C PRO A 282 -11.12 3.54 21.22
N LEU A 283 -12.27 2.86 21.21
CA LEU A 283 -13.58 3.49 21.31
C LEU A 283 -14.20 3.12 22.65
N VAL A 284 -14.85 4.07 23.28
CA VAL A 284 -15.58 3.84 24.53
C VAL A 284 -17.03 4.23 24.31
N PHE A 285 -17.93 3.46 24.90
CA PHE A 285 -19.33 3.81 24.98
C PHE A 285 -19.81 3.65 26.41
N SER A 286 -20.87 4.39 26.71
CA SER A 286 -21.51 4.45 28.01
C SER A 286 -22.99 4.69 27.81
N ASP A 287 -23.76 4.53 28.89
CA ASP A 287 -25.18 4.90 28.92
C ASP A 287 -26.05 4.08 27.94
N LEU A 288 -25.78 2.77 27.86
CA LEU A 288 -26.62 1.86 27.08
C LEU A 288 -28.07 1.84 27.58
N ASP A 289 -28.32 2.14 28.85
CA ASP A 289 -29.66 2.10 29.46
C ASP A 289 -30.64 3.05 28.76
N SER A 290 -30.14 4.16 28.21
CA SER A 290 -30.92 5.09 27.37
C SER A 290 -31.32 4.52 26.00
N LEU A 291 -30.60 3.50 25.53
CA LEU A 291 -30.76 2.88 24.20
C LEU A 291 -31.44 1.51 24.24
N VAL A 292 -31.42 0.83 25.38
CA VAL A 292 -32.04 -0.49 25.60
C VAL A 292 -33.19 -0.40 26.61
N THR A 293 -34.33 0.15 26.18
CA THR A 293 -35.44 0.46 27.10
C THR A 293 -36.27 -0.76 27.49
N ASP A 294 -36.32 -1.80 26.67
CA ASP A 294 -37.17 -2.98 26.89
C ASP A 294 -36.35 -4.25 27.09
N ASP A 295 -36.92 -5.26 27.76
CA ASP A 295 -36.30 -6.58 27.83
C ASP A 295 -36.24 -7.25 26.44
N GLY A 296 -35.26 -8.12 26.27
CA GLY A 296 -35.02 -8.90 25.06
C GLY A 296 -33.55 -9.01 24.67
N GLU A 297 -33.33 -9.62 23.50
CA GLU A 297 -32.01 -9.82 22.91
C GLU A 297 -31.56 -8.54 22.18
N TYR A 298 -30.30 -8.14 22.35
CA TYR A 298 -29.69 -6.97 21.73
C TYR A 298 -28.32 -7.32 21.15
N THR A 299 -27.98 -6.70 20.01
CA THR A 299 -26.66 -6.80 19.38
C THR A 299 -26.00 -5.43 19.31
N ILE A 300 -24.72 -5.38 19.70
CA ILE A 300 -23.81 -4.29 19.39
C ILE A 300 -22.90 -4.72 18.25
N GLU A 301 -22.78 -3.90 17.22
CA GLU A 301 -21.86 -4.11 16.10
C GLU A 301 -20.86 -2.97 16.01
N VAL A 302 -19.61 -3.32 15.70
CA VAL A 302 -18.56 -2.37 15.32
C VAL A 302 -18.41 -2.42 13.81
N LEU A 303 -18.59 -1.28 13.16
CA LEU A 303 -18.51 -1.14 11.72
C LEU A 303 -17.39 -0.21 11.31
N THR A 304 -16.83 -0.45 10.13
CA THR A 304 -15.91 0.50 9.47
C THR A 304 -16.37 0.79 8.05
N ILE A 305 -16.34 2.07 7.70
CA ILE A 305 -16.53 2.57 6.35
C ILE A 305 -15.15 2.92 5.82
N THR A 306 -14.78 2.34 4.70
CA THR A 306 -13.49 2.58 4.01
C THR A 306 -13.76 3.03 2.58
N PRO A 307 -12.74 3.42 1.79
CA PRO A 307 -12.93 3.79 0.38
C PRO A 307 -13.35 2.59 -0.48
N PHE A 308 -13.22 1.37 0.04
CA PHE A 308 -13.53 0.12 -0.64
C PHE A 308 -15.02 -0.21 -0.60
N ASN A 309 -15.46 -1.12 -1.47
CA ASN A 309 -16.86 -1.56 -1.59
C ASN A 309 -17.84 -0.39 -1.81
N GLY A 310 -17.41 0.67 -2.48
CA GLY A 310 -18.25 1.86 -2.67
C GLY A 310 -18.64 2.58 -1.38
N GLY A 311 -17.88 2.40 -0.29
CA GLY A 311 -18.15 3.06 0.99
C GLY A 311 -19.24 2.39 1.82
N ALA A 312 -19.62 1.15 1.52
CA ALA A 312 -20.52 0.38 2.37
C ALA A 312 -19.86 0.05 3.72
N PRO A 313 -20.58 0.16 4.86
CA PRO A 313 -20.06 -0.29 6.16
C PRO A 313 -19.76 -1.78 6.18
N GLU A 314 -18.64 -2.15 6.77
CA GLU A 314 -18.20 -3.53 6.97
C GLU A 314 -18.13 -3.83 8.47
N ILE A 315 -18.63 -4.99 8.88
CA ILE A 315 -18.61 -5.43 10.29
C ILE A 315 -17.18 -5.86 10.64
N ILE A 316 -16.65 -5.29 11.72
CA ILE A 316 -15.35 -5.66 12.29
C ILE A 316 -15.53 -6.64 13.46
N ASP A 317 -16.52 -6.38 14.31
CA ASP A 317 -16.82 -7.20 15.48
C ASP A 317 -18.28 -7.04 15.91
N HIS A 318 -18.81 -7.97 16.69
CA HIS A 318 -20.14 -7.87 17.27
C HIS A 318 -20.24 -8.62 18.61
N VAL A 319 -21.22 -8.23 19.41
CA VAL A 319 -21.64 -9.00 20.59
C VAL A 319 -23.15 -8.98 20.71
N THR A 320 -23.77 -10.13 20.97
CA THR A 320 -25.20 -10.28 21.27
C THR A 320 -25.36 -10.64 22.74
N PHE A 321 -26.31 -10.02 23.43
CA PHE A 321 -26.62 -10.29 24.84
C PHE A 321 -28.12 -10.16 25.10
N ASP A 322 -28.58 -10.77 26.19
CA ASP A 322 -29.97 -10.68 26.63
C ASP A 322 -30.10 -9.70 27.79
N LEU A 323 -31.18 -8.92 27.77
CA LEU A 323 -31.59 -8.07 28.88
C LEU A 323 -32.90 -8.62 29.46
N ASP A 324 -32.86 -9.02 30.73
CA ASP A 324 -34.02 -9.49 31.48
C ASP A 324 -34.05 -8.83 32.86
N ARG A 325 -34.81 -7.74 32.97
CA ARG A 325 -34.94 -6.97 34.22
C ARG A 325 -35.98 -7.57 35.17
N ILE A 326 -36.69 -8.63 34.78
CA ILE A 326 -37.73 -9.24 35.60
C ILE A 326 -37.07 -10.10 36.68
N ILE A 327 -37.26 -9.73 37.95
CA ILE A 327 -36.85 -10.55 39.08
C ILE A 327 -38.06 -11.37 39.54
N GLU A 328 -38.05 -12.67 39.28
CA GLU A 328 -39.02 -13.59 39.86
C GLU A 328 -38.67 -13.90 41.33
N VAL A 329 -39.50 -13.41 42.26
CA VAL A 329 -39.36 -13.70 43.70
C VAL A 329 -40.37 -14.77 44.11
N ASN A 330 -39.90 -15.98 44.36
CA ASN A 330 -40.70 -17.04 44.97
C ASN A 330 -40.65 -16.92 46.51
N ALA A 331 -41.57 -16.14 47.09
CA ALA A 331 -41.71 -16.03 48.54
C ALA A 331 -42.72 -17.07 49.08
N SER A 332 -42.25 -17.95 49.97
CA SER A 332 -43.11 -18.78 50.82
C SER A 332 -43.38 -18.03 52.11
N THR A 333 -44.61 -17.55 52.31
CA THR A 333 -45.06 -17.04 53.61
C THR A 333 -45.57 -18.22 54.44
N ALA A 334 -44.74 -18.73 55.35
CA ALA A 334 -45.22 -19.61 56.40
C ALA A 334 -45.92 -18.76 57.47
N THR A 335 -47.25 -18.75 57.48
CA THR A 335 -48.03 -18.24 58.61
C THR A 335 -47.85 -19.23 59.77
N MET A 336 -47.22 -18.79 60.86
CA MET A 336 -47.26 -19.53 62.13
C MET A 336 -48.58 -19.21 62.83
N GLU A 337 -49.44 -20.22 63.00
CA GLU A 337 -50.49 -20.24 64.03
C GLU A 337 -49.95 -20.84 65.33
#